data_AF-A0A443YYF9-F1
#
_entry.id   AF-A0A443YYF9-F1
#
_cell.length_a   1.000
_cell.length_b   1.000
_cell.length_c   1.000
_cell.angle_alpha   90.00
_cell.angle_beta   90.00
_cell.angle_gamma   90.00
#
_symmetry.space_group_name_H-M   'P 1'
#
loop_
_entity.id
_entity.type
_entity.pdbx_description
1 polymer ?
#
loop_
_entity_poly.entity_id
_entity_poly.type
_entity_poly.pdbx_seq_one_letter_code
_entity_poly.pdbx_strand_id
1 'polypeptide(L)'
;MKKFIVTTLALVFAAWLATLHPRVGLAFYDAVGALEARIYGFQKSSVDIGDMQLSVYARNSEQARKTIILLHGYTASKEIWLRFANRLNPEYRVVIPDLAGHGETGFFSGWSYRASSQAKRVAQLMDKLGIERATIIGNSMGGMIAANFAIMYPQRATSIVLFNPAGITPPQPSVTEAMFAAGESPFEIDSQQQFFDFYQLTMAKPPVVPDFVLRGMALRYSERKADYAQIAQDFRFHDQLDGRLNQISTPTLIVWGNQDNILSPSAAPVWHQGIKDSQLHIFDGIGHMPMVEVPNESAQRVQAFLAE
;
A
#
# COMPACT_ATOMS: atom_id res chain seq x y z
N MET A 1 -17.84 -12.00 -50.55
CA MET A 1 -17.68 -10.74 -49.77
C MET A 1 -18.16 -10.84 -48.33
N LYS A 2 -19.44 -11.14 -48.04
CA LYS A 2 -19.96 -11.20 -46.65
C LYS A 2 -19.19 -12.13 -45.70
N LYS A 3 -18.86 -13.36 -46.13
CA LYS A 3 -18.10 -14.33 -45.32
C LYS A 3 -16.67 -13.86 -44.98
N PHE A 4 -16.00 -13.20 -45.92
CA PHE A 4 -14.64 -12.66 -45.75
C PHE A 4 -14.60 -11.49 -44.75
N ILE A 5 -15.61 -10.61 -44.79
CA ILE A 5 -15.74 -9.50 -43.83
C ILE A 5 -15.96 -10.04 -42.41
N VAL A 6 -16.83 -11.05 -42.24
CA VAL A 6 -17.10 -11.66 -40.93
C VAL A 6 -15.85 -12.33 -40.34
N THR A 7 -15.10 -13.09 -41.13
CA THR A 7 -13.85 -13.72 -40.67
C THR A 7 -12.78 -12.69 -40.29
N THR A 8 -12.64 -11.62 -41.08
CA THR A 8 -11.68 -10.55 -40.78
C THR A 8 -12.05 -9.81 -39.49
N LEU A 9 -13.33 -9.49 -39.29
CA LEU A 9 -13.81 -8.88 -38.04
C LEU A 9 -13.60 -9.80 -36.84
N ALA A 10 -13.81 -11.11 -36.98
CA ALA A 10 -13.56 -12.08 -35.92
C ALA A 10 -12.07 -12.18 -35.54
N LEU A 11 -11.15 -12.12 -36.52
CA LEU A 11 -9.71 -12.15 -36.28
C LEU A 11 -9.21 -10.84 -35.62
N VAL A 12 -9.70 -9.69 -36.08
CA VAL A 12 -9.40 -8.38 -35.45
C VAL A 12 -9.94 -8.35 -34.02
N PHE A 13 -11.15 -8.85 -33.79
CA PHE A 13 -11.74 -8.96 -32.46
C PHE A 13 -10.96 -9.91 -31.56
N ALA A 14 -10.51 -11.07 -32.06
CA ALA A 14 -9.67 -12.00 -31.31
C ALA A 14 -8.29 -11.39 -30.97
N ALA A 15 -7.67 -10.67 -31.91
CA ALA A 15 -6.43 -9.95 -31.67
C ALA A 15 -6.62 -8.82 -30.65
N TRP A 16 -7.69 -8.04 -30.75
CA TRP A 16 -8.04 -7.01 -29.78
C TRP A 16 -8.35 -7.59 -28.39
N LEU A 17 -9.12 -8.67 -28.31
CA LEU A 17 -9.36 -9.39 -27.07
C LEU A 17 -8.06 -9.88 -26.45
N ALA A 18 -7.18 -10.48 -27.24
CA ALA A 18 -5.94 -11.06 -26.76
C ALA A 18 -4.85 -10.04 -26.38
N THR A 19 -4.90 -8.81 -26.92
CA THR A 19 -3.79 -7.84 -26.76
C THR A 19 -4.19 -6.45 -26.26
N LEU A 20 -5.47 -6.09 -26.29
CA LEU A 20 -5.93 -4.71 -26.06
C LEU A 20 -7.09 -4.58 -25.07
N HIS A 21 -7.83 -5.65 -24.73
CA HIS A 21 -8.92 -5.56 -23.75
C HIS A 21 -8.37 -5.33 -22.32
N PRO A 22 -8.84 -4.32 -21.55
CA PRO A 22 -8.30 -3.99 -20.22
C PRO A 22 -8.24 -5.17 -19.24
N ARG A 23 -9.25 -6.05 -19.25
CA ARG A 23 -9.25 -7.28 -18.43
C ARG A 23 -8.07 -8.23 -18.71
N VAL A 24 -7.51 -8.25 -19.92
CA VAL A 24 -6.30 -9.04 -20.20
C VAL A 24 -5.09 -8.41 -19.52
N GLY A 25 -4.95 -7.09 -19.57
CA GLY A 25 -3.91 -6.39 -18.81
C GLY A 25 -4.03 -6.61 -17.31
N LEU A 26 -5.25 -6.63 -16.78
CA LEU A 26 -5.50 -6.90 -15.38
C LEU A 26 -5.17 -8.35 -14.98
N ALA A 27 -5.60 -9.32 -15.79
CA ALA A 27 -5.25 -10.72 -15.58
C ALA A 27 -3.74 -10.95 -15.68
N PHE A 28 -3.05 -10.26 -16.60
CA PHE A 28 -1.60 -10.28 -16.70
C PHE A 28 -0.93 -9.69 -15.46
N TYR A 29 -1.39 -8.55 -14.96
CA TYR A 29 -0.91 -7.95 -13.71
C TYR A 29 -1.00 -8.93 -12.55
N ASP A 30 -2.16 -9.55 -12.35
CA ASP A 30 -2.39 -10.48 -11.25
C ASP A 30 -1.55 -11.76 -11.39
N ALA A 31 -1.43 -12.29 -12.62
CA ALA A 31 -0.62 -13.47 -12.90
C ALA A 31 0.88 -13.21 -12.64
N VAL A 32 1.40 -12.06 -13.09
CA VAL A 32 2.79 -11.67 -12.83
C VAL A 32 3.03 -11.43 -11.34
N GLY A 33 2.11 -10.75 -10.64
CA GLY A 33 2.22 -10.54 -9.19
C GLY A 33 2.23 -11.85 -8.41
N ALA A 34 1.36 -12.80 -8.76
CA ALA A 34 1.34 -14.14 -8.15
C ALA A 34 2.62 -14.95 -8.44
N LEU A 35 3.16 -14.82 -9.66
CA LEU A 35 4.42 -15.45 -10.04
C LEU A 35 5.61 -14.84 -9.30
N GLU A 36 5.70 -13.50 -9.23
CA GLU A 36 6.73 -12.78 -8.46
C GLU A 36 6.69 -13.20 -6.99
N ALA A 37 5.49 -13.22 -6.38
CA ALA A 37 5.31 -13.66 -5.00
C ALA A 37 5.86 -15.09 -4.79
N ARG A 38 5.51 -16.03 -5.67
CA ARG A 38 6.00 -17.42 -5.58
C ARG A 38 7.51 -17.51 -5.76
N ILE A 39 8.09 -16.79 -6.71
CA ILE A 39 9.55 -16.75 -6.93
C ILE A 39 10.28 -16.22 -5.70
N TYR A 40 9.71 -15.22 -5.02
CA TYR A 40 10.27 -14.63 -3.79
C TYR A 40 9.96 -15.44 -2.52
N GLY A 41 9.34 -16.61 -2.65
CA GLY A 41 9.06 -17.53 -1.55
C GLY A 41 7.81 -17.19 -0.74
N PHE A 42 6.96 -16.28 -1.23
CA PHE A 42 5.67 -15.98 -0.59
C PHE A 42 4.61 -16.99 -1.00
N GLN A 43 3.81 -17.41 -0.03
CA GLN A 43 2.62 -18.22 -0.23
C GLN A 43 1.39 -17.36 0.00
N LYS A 44 0.40 -17.48 -0.89
CA LYS A 44 -0.90 -16.83 -0.70
C LYS A 44 -1.80 -17.70 0.17
N SER A 45 -2.48 -17.09 1.13
CA SER A 45 -3.49 -17.74 1.96
C SER A 45 -4.61 -16.78 2.33
N SER A 46 -5.77 -17.32 2.71
CA SER A 46 -6.83 -16.58 3.39
C SER A 46 -6.76 -16.86 4.88
N VAL A 47 -6.81 -15.82 5.72
CA VAL A 47 -6.78 -15.96 7.18
C VAL A 47 -8.09 -15.41 7.77
N ASP A 48 -8.81 -16.29 8.47
CA ASP A 48 -10.04 -15.94 9.17
C ASP A 48 -9.71 -15.22 10.50
N ILE A 49 -9.99 -13.92 10.57
CA ILE A 49 -9.78 -13.11 11.76
C ILE A 49 -11.06 -12.93 12.60
N GLY A 50 -12.14 -13.64 12.26
CA GLY A 50 -13.42 -13.67 12.93
C GLY A 50 -14.50 -12.85 12.22
N ASP A 51 -14.24 -11.57 11.95
CA ASP A 51 -15.18 -10.66 11.27
C ASP A 51 -15.04 -10.69 9.74
N MET A 52 -13.92 -11.19 9.23
CA MET A 52 -13.63 -11.32 7.80
C MET A 52 -12.51 -12.31 7.50
N GLN A 53 -12.34 -12.56 6.21
CA GLN A 53 -11.22 -13.30 5.63
C GLN A 53 -10.21 -12.31 5.04
N LEU A 54 -9.00 -12.27 5.58
CA LEU A 54 -7.90 -11.47 5.01
C LEU A 54 -7.13 -12.29 3.98
N SER A 55 -6.96 -11.76 2.77
CA SER A 55 -5.99 -12.30 1.81
C SER A 55 -4.58 -11.87 2.22
N VAL A 56 -3.65 -12.82 2.27
CA VAL A 56 -2.32 -12.61 2.83
C VAL A 56 -1.27 -13.27 1.94
N TYR A 57 -0.17 -12.57 1.68
CA TYR A 57 1.10 -13.20 1.31
C TYR A 57 1.95 -13.40 2.55
N ALA A 58 2.44 -14.62 2.77
CA ALA A 58 3.34 -14.94 3.87
C ALA A 58 4.60 -15.64 3.35
N ARG A 59 5.77 -15.15 3.75
CA ARG A 59 7.04 -15.86 3.66
C ARG A 59 7.43 -16.27 5.07
N ASN A 60 7.23 -17.56 5.36
CA ASN A 60 7.61 -18.13 6.64
C ASN A 60 9.11 -18.45 6.64
N SER A 61 9.73 -18.34 7.81
CA SER A 61 11.08 -18.85 8.07
C SER A 61 11.01 -19.66 9.36
N GLU A 62 11.36 -20.94 9.29
CA GLU A 62 11.33 -21.85 10.44
C GLU A 62 12.31 -21.40 11.55
N GLN A 63 13.28 -20.56 11.20
CA GLN A 63 14.27 -19.99 12.10
C GLN A 63 14.01 -18.50 12.37
N ALA A 64 12.82 -18.00 12.06
CA ALA A 64 12.53 -16.56 12.09
C ALA A 64 12.67 -15.96 13.48
N ARG A 65 13.67 -15.09 13.65
CA ARG A 65 13.89 -14.32 14.88
C ARG A 65 13.10 -13.01 14.93
N LYS A 66 12.66 -12.50 13.77
CA LYS A 66 11.89 -11.25 13.64
C LYS A 66 10.73 -11.47 12.67
N THR A 67 9.59 -10.89 13.01
CA THR A 67 8.39 -10.87 12.16
C THR A 67 8.13 -9.45 11.70
N ILE A 68 7.85 -9.27 10.41
CA ILE A 68 7.53 -7.99 9.78
C ILE A 68 6.14 -8.10 9.16
N ILE A 69 5.29 -7.11 9.40
CA ILE A 69 3.98 -6.96 8.76
C ILE A 69 4.01 -5.70 7.89
N LEU A 70 3.69 -5.84 6.60
CA LEU A 70 3.75 -4.77 5.61
C LEU A 70 2.33 -4.32 5.20
N LEU A 71 1.98 -3.07 5.45
CA LEU A 71 0.64 -2.50 5.25
C LEU A 71 0.64 -1.52 4.08
N HIS A 72 -0.11 -1.84 3.03
CA HIS A 72 -0.21 -0.99 1.84
C HIS A 72 -1.07 0.27 2.09
N GLY A 73 -0.94 1.26 1.19
CA GLY A 73 -1.73 2.49 1.21
C GLY A 73 -3.14 2.35 0.62
N TYR A 74 -3.89 3.45 0.65
CA TYR A 74 -5.23 3.54 0.05
C TYR A 74 -5.16 3.23 -1.46
N THR A 75 -6.16 2.53 -2.01
CA THR A 75 -6.28 2.05 -3.40
C THR A 75 -5.24 1.03 -3.89
N ALA A 76 -4.16 0.83 -3.12
CA ALA A 76 -3.15 -0.18 -3.39
C ALA A 76 -3.56 -1.58 -2.88
N SER A 77 -2.65 -2.54 -3.01
CA SER A 77 -2.79 -3.91 -2.54
C SER A 77 -1.43 -4.49 -2.14
N LYS A 78 -1.42 -5.69 -1.54
CA LYS A 78 -0.22 -6.37 -1.01
C LYS A 78 0.92 -6.53 -2.04
N GLU A 79 0.63 -6.54 -3.34
CA GLU A 79 1.62 -6.71 -4.40
C GLU A 79 2.69 -5.61 -4.43
N ILE A 80 2.37 -4.39 -3.98
CA ILE A 80 3.34 -3.26 -3.98
C ILE A 80 4.57 -3.53 -3.10
N TRP A 81 4.47 -4.47 -2.16
CA TRP A 81 5.52 -4.78 -1.20
C TRP A 81 6.45 -5.91 -1.65
N LEU A 82 6.09 -6.69 -2.68
CA LEU A 82 6.81 -7.93 -3.03
C LEU A 82 8.29 -7.70 -3.31
N ARG A 83 8.61 -6.67 -4.11
CA ARG A 83 10.00 -6.35 -4.51
C ARG A 83 10.82 -5.83 -3.33
N PHE A 84 10.25 -4.97 -2.50
CA PHE A 84 10.87 -4.52 -1.25
C PHE A 84 11.11 -5.69 -0.29
N ALA A 85 10.09 -6.53 -0.06
CA ALA A 85 10.16 -7.65 0.86
C ALA A 85 11.18 -8.72 0.44
N ASN A 86 11.37 -8.91 -0.87
CA ASN A 86 12.40 -9.78 -1.42
C ASN A 86 13.83 -9.32 -1.06
N ARG A 87 14.04 -8.04 -0.75
CA ARG A 87 15.34 -7.47 -0.35
C ARG A 87 15.58 -7.47 1.16
N LEU A 88 14.56 -7.81 1.95
CA LEU A 88 14.71 -8.01 3.39
C LEU A 88 15.41 -9.34 3.67
N ASN A 89 16.08 -9.41 4.82
CA ASN A 89 16.76 -10.61 5.31
C ASN A 89 15.86 -11.85 5.14
N PRO A 90 16.34 -12.90 4.44
CA PRO A 90 15.55 -14.10 4.18
C PRO A 90 15.13 -14.85 5.46
N GLU A 91 15.81 -14.61 6.59
CA GLU A 91 15.45 -15.20 7.88
C GLU A 91 14.24 -14.52 8.52
N TYR A 92 13.80 -13.36 8.04
CA TYR A 92 12.60 -12.69 8.59
C TYR A 92 11.32 -13.39 8.13
N ARG A 93 10.40 -13.59 9.07
CA ARG A 93 9.01 -13.91 8.74
C ARG A 93 8.34 -12.64 8.23
N VAL A 94 7.81 -12.66 7.01
CA VAL A 94 7.17 -11.48 6.41
C VAL A 94 5.72 -11.81 6.09
N VAL A 95 4.80 -10.95 6.54
CA VAL A 95 3.36 -11.06 6.34
C VAL A 95 2.86 -9.79 5.65
N ILE A 96 2.13 -9.95 4.55
CA ILE A 96 1.64 -8.84 3.72
C ILE A 96 0.15 -9.05 3.48
N PRO A 97 -0.74 -8.51 4.34
CA PRO A 97 -2.17 -8.58 4.13
C PRO A 97 -2.63 -7.59 3.06
N ASP A 98 -3.69 -7.94 2.34
CA ASP A 98 -4.61 -6.95 1.79
C ASP A 98 -5.47 -6.42 2.95
N LEU A 99 -5.41 -5.13 3.19
CA LEU A 99 -6.25 -4.46 4.20
C LEU A 99 -7.73 -4.58 3.85
N ALA A 100 -8.60 -4.57 4.87
CA ALA A 100 -10.05 -4.57 4.62
C ALA A 100 -10.42 -3.43 3.66
N GLY A 101 -11.28 -3.72 2.68
CA GLY A 101 -11.65 -2.79 1.62
C GLY A 101 -10.71 -2.82 0.41
N HIS A 102 -9.66 -3.66 0.39
CA HIS A 102 -8.65 -3.66 -0.66
C HIS A 102 -8.30 -5.07 -1.17
N GLY A 103 -7.65 -5.09 -2.32
CA GLY A 103 -7.18 -6.29 -2.99
C GLY A 103 -8.20 -7.44 -2.99
N GLU A 104 -7.74 -8.63 -2.63
CA GLU A 104 -8.56 -9.84 -2.59
C GLU A 104 -9.32 -10.03 -1.26
N THR A 105 -9.01 -9.24 -0.23
CA THR A 105 -9.83 -9.18 1.01
C THR A 105 -11.22 -8.61 0.71
N GLY A 106 -11.31 -7.71 -0.27
CA GLY A 106 -12.58 -7.16 -0.75
C GLY A 106 -13.19 -6.12 0.18
N PHE A 107 -14.40 -5.68 -0.15
CA PHE A 107 -15.10 -4.58 0.50
C PHE A 107 -16.48 -5.03 0.98
N PHE A 108 -16.90 -4.48 2.12
CA PHE A 108 -18.26 -4.57 2.62
C PHE A 108 -18.68 -3.23 3.25
N SER A 109 -19.82 -2.69 2.85
CA SER A 109 -20.25 -1.35 3.28
C SER A 109 -20.54 -1.25 4.78
N GLY A 110 -20.80 -2.37 5.46
CA GLY A 110 -21.02 -2.40 6.91
C GLY A 110 -19.74 -2.45 7.76
N TRP A 111 -18.55 -2.51 7.15
CA TRP A 111 -17.30 -2.43 7.89
C TRP A 111 -16.87 -0.98 8.14
N SER A 112 -16.23 -0.76 9.29
CA SER A 112 -15.43 0.44 9.53
C SER A 112 -14.07 0.32 8.85
N TYR A 113 -13.66 1.37 8.14
CA TYR A 113 -12.35 1.51 7.47
C TYR A 113 -11.43 2.51 8.16
N ARG A 114 -11.81 2.98 9.34
CA ARG A 114 -10.99 3.85 10.18
C ARG A 114 -9.66 3.18 10.55
N ALA A 115 -8.61 3.98 10.76
CA ALA A 115 -7.27 3.46 11.04
C ALA A 115 -7.22 2.58 12.30
N SER A 116 -7.96 2.91 13.35
CA SER A 116 -8.08 2.10 14.57
C SER A 116 -8.73 0.74 14.33
N SER A 117 -9.73 0.68 13.44
CA SER A 117 -10.41 -0.57 13.07
C SER A 117 -9.49 -1.48 12.27
N GLN A 118 -8.72 -0.91 11.33
CA GLN A 118 -7.69 -1.65 10.60
C GLN A 118 -6.55 -2.12 11.51
N ALA A 119 -6.10 -1.28 12.47
CA ALA A 119 -5.09 -1.66 13.45
C ALA A 119 -5.56 -2.84 14.33
N LYS A 120 -6.83 -2.84 14.76
CA LYS A 120 -7.43 -3.98 15.46
C LYS A 120 -7.40 -5.26 14.61
N ARG A 121 -7.71 -5.17 13.32
CA ARG A 121 -7.65 -6.34 12.40
C ARG A 121 -6.22 -6.85 12.21
N VAL A 122 -5.22 -5.97 12.20
CA VAL A 122 -3.81 -6.39 12.21
C VAL A 122 -3.48 -7.15 13.50
N ALA A 123 -3.96 -6.70 14.67
CA ALA A 123 -3.79 -7.44 15.92
C ALA A 123 -4.48 -8.81 15.90
N GLN A 124 -5.70 -8.89 15.36
CA GLN A 124 -6.42 -10.17 15.19
C GLN A 124 -5.69 -11.11 14.21
N LEU A 125 -5.15 -10.56 13.12
CA LEU A 125 -4.31 -11.32 12.19
C LEU A 125 -3.07 -11.88 12.89
N MET A 126 -2.40 -11.07 13.71
CA MET A 126 -1.28 -11.50 14.52
C MET A 126 -1.67 -12.65 15.45
N ASP A 127 -2.80 -12.55 16.15
CA ASP A 127 -3.28 -13.60 17.05
C ASP A 127 -3.54 -14.92 16.30
N LYS A 128 -4.18 -14.85 15.13
CA LYS A 128 -4.46 -16.03 14.28
C LYS A 128 -3.21 -16.69 13.72
N LEU A 129 -2.16 -15.91 13.47
CA LEU A 129 -0.89 -16.38 12.94
C LEU A 129 0.14 -16.75 14.02
N GLY A 130 -0.23 -16.66 15.30
CA GLY A 130 0.65 -16.92 16.44
C GLY A 130 1.81 -15.91 16.54
N ILE A 131 1.59 -14.65 16.15
CA ILE A 131 2.59 -13.59 16.17
C ILE A 131 2.39 -12.76 17.44
N GLU A 132 3.26 -12.93 18.42
CA GLU A 132 3.20 -12.15 19.66
C GLU A 132 3.65 -10.70 19.43
N ARG A 133 4.76 -10.48 18.73
CA ARG A 133 5.27 -9.13 18.43
C ARG A 133 5.82 -9.07 17.01
N ALA A 134 5.67 -7.92 16.36
CA ALA A 134 6.16 -7.72 15.00
C ALA A 134 6.66 -6.28 14.79
N THR A 135 7.49 -6.08 13.77
CA THR A 135 7.72 -4.75 13.21
C THR A 135 6.57 -4.44 12.25
N ILE A 136 5.92 -3.30 12.41
CA ILE A 136 4.81 -2.89 11.55
C ILE A 136 5.31 -1.80 10.60
N ILE A 137 5.32 -2.10 9.30
CA ILE A 137 5.74 -1.17 8.25
C ILE A 137 4.53 -0.78 7.45
N GLY A 138 4.32 0.50 7.23
CA GLY A 138 3.16 0.99 6.49
C GLY A 138 3.49 2.14 5.56
N ASN A 139 2.80 2.22 4.42
CA ASN A 139 2.87 3.37 3.52
C ASN A 139 1.54 4.13 3.47
N SER A 140 1.60 5.48 3.46
CA SER A 140 0.41 6.31 3.29
C SER A 140 -0.65 6.00 4.35
N MET A 141 -1.88 5.63 3.96
CA MET A 141 -2.91 5.09 4.86
C MET A 141 -2.41 3.92 5.71
N GLY A 142 -1.61 3.00 5.16
CA GLY A 142 -0.97 1.92 5.90
C GLY A 142 0.01 2.42 6.97
N GLY A 143 0.68 3.55 6.72
CA GLY A 143 1.53 4.23 7.71
C GLY A 143 0.72 4.83 8.85
N MET A 144 -0.41 5.48 8.54
CA MET A 144 -1.38 5.95 9.53
C MET A 144 -1.90 4.80 10.42
N ILE A 145 -2.18 3.65 9.81
CA ILE A 145 -2.62 2.44 10.51
C ILE A 145 -1.49 1.91 11.41
N ALA A 146 -0.24 1.86 10.92
CA ALA A 146 0.91 1.43 11.71
C ALA A 146 1.15 2.34 12.94
N ALA A 147 1.01 3.65 12.77
CA ALA A 147 1.13 4.62 13.85
C ALA A 147 -0.01 4.47 14.89
N ASN A 148 -1.27 4.34 14.45
CA ASN A 148 -2.38 4.05 15.36
C ASN A 148 -2.23 2.67 16.05
N PHE A 149 -1.70 1.67 15.35
CA PHE A 149 -1.38 0.36 15.93
C PHE A 149 -0.35 0.50 17.06
N ALA A 150 0.72 1.29 16.88
CA ALA A 150 1.72 1.52 17.91
C ALA A 150 1.15 2.22 19.16
N ILE A 151 0.17 3.11 18.99
CA ILE A 151 -0.53 3.76 20.12
C ILE A 151 -1.45 2.76 20.84
N MET A 152 -2.22 1.96 20.10
CA MET A 152 -3.23 1.06 20.65
C MET A 152 -2.62 -0.22 21.25
N TYR A 153 -1.55 -0.73 20.63
CA TYR A 153 -0.93 -2.01 20.96
C TYR A 153 0.60 -1.87 21.10
N PRO A 154 1.12 -0.95 21.94
CA PRO A 154 2.57 -0.67 22.02
C PRO A 154 3.38 -1.93 22.38
N GLN A 155 2.81 -2.84 23.19
CA GLN A 155 3.48 -4.09 23.58
C GLN A 155 3.58 -5.11 22.43
N ARG A 156 2.76 -4.97 21.38
CA ARG A 156 2.73 -5.87 20.21
C ARG A 156 3.62 -5.37 19.07
N ALA A 157 4.04 -4.11 19.10
CA ALA A 157 4.99 -3.56 18.15
C ALA A 157 6.43 -3.67 18.69
N THR A 158 7.35 -4.20 17.89
CA THR A 158 8.80 -4.15 18.18
C THR A 158 9.40 -2.83 17.72
N SER A 159 8.99 -2.39 16.52
CA SER A 159 9.34 -1.13 15.90
C SER A 159 8.25 -0.79 14.87
N ILE A 160 8.16 0.46 14.44
CA ILE A 160 7.36 0.85 13.28
C ILE A 160 8.21 1.55 12.22
N VAL A 161 7.85 1.34 10.95
CA VAL A 161 8.46 2.07 9.81
C VAL A 161 7.35 2.71 9.00
N LEU A 162 7.45 4.01 8.81
CA LEU A 162 6.41 4.85 8.21
C LEU A 162 6.93 5.42 6.88
N PHE A 163 6.51 4.85 5.76
CA PHE A 163 6.80 5.35 4.42
C PHE A 163 5.74 6.38 4.01
N ASN A 164 6.08 7.66 3.98
CA ASN A 164 5.18 8.74 3.60
C ASN A 164 3.80 8.60 4.29
N PRO A 165 3.72 8.51 5.63
CA PRO A 165 2.47 8.23 6.34
C PRO A 165 1.43 9.35 6.20
N ALA A 166 0.18 8.97 5.96
CA ALA A 166 -0.97 9.85 6.13
C ALA A 166 -1.28 10.07 7.63
N GLY A 167 -2.18 11.00 7.92
CA GLY A 167 -2.79 11.12 9.25
C GLY A 167 -2.41 12.37 10.03
N ILE A 168 -1.69 13.33 9.44
CA ILE A 168 -1.49 14.66 10.04
C ILE A 168 -1.76 15.74 8.99
N THR A 169 -2.01 16.96 9.45
CA THR A 169 -2.07 18.13 8.57
C THR A 169 -0.65 18.64 8.29
N PRO A 170 -0.19 18.69 7.02
CA PRO A 170 1.14 19.19 6.72
C PRO A 170 1.22 20.72 6.86
N PRO A 171 2.40 21.28 7.15
CA PRO A 171 2.62 22.74 7.12
C PRO A 171 2.36 23.39 5.76
N GLN A 172 2.64 22.67 4.67
CA GLN A 172 2.41 23.12 3.30
C GLN A 172 1.69 22.01 2.53
N PRO A 173 0.64 22.28 1.74
CA PRO A 173 -0.05 21.25 0.99
C PRO A 173 0.82 20.71 -0.15
N SER A 174 0.75 19.41 -0.40
CA SER A 174 1.14 18.80 -1.67
C SER A 174 0.14 19.16 -2.78
N VAL A 175 0.44 18.74 -4.02
CA VAL A 175 -0.49 18.88 -5.15
C VAL A 175 -1.85 18.24 -4.83
N THR A 176 -1.86 17.01 -4.32
CA THR A 176 -3.09 16.28 -4.00
C THR A 176 -3.86 16.91 -2.84
N GLU A 177 -3.16 17.37 -1.81
CA GLU A 177 -3.79 18.06 -0.68
C GLU A 177 -4.41 19.41 -1.09
N ALA A 178 -3.79 20.13 -2.03
CA ALA A 178 -4.36 21.33 -2.63
C ALA A 178 -5.60 21.02 -3.48
N MET A 179 -5.59 19.94 -4.28
CA MET A 179 -6.77 19.47 -5.01
C MET A 179 -7.93 19.16 -4.04
N PHE A 180 -7.65 18.46 -2.94
CA PHE A 180 -8.65 18.16 -1.92
C PHE A 180 -9.25 19.41 -1.28
N ALA A 181 -8.43 20.43 -1.00
CA ALA A 181 -8.91 21.71 -0.48
C ALA A 181 -9.81 22.45 -1.49
N ALA A 182 -9.63 22.22 -2.78
CA ALA A 182 -10.46 22.74 -3.86
C ALA A 182 -11.72 21.88 -4.14
N GLY A 183 -11.92 20.77 -3.42
CA GLY A 183 -13.03 19.84 -3.65
C GLY A 183 -12.79 18.85 -4.81
N GLU A 184 -11.56 18.75 -5.29
CA GLU A 184 -11.15 17.79 -6.33
C GLU A 184 -10.46 16.58 -5.71
N SER A 185 -10.46 15.43 -6.41
CA SER A 185 -9.80 14.21 -5.94
C SER A 185 -9.16 13.44 -7.09
N PRO A 186 -7.83 13.23 -7.10
CA PRO A 186 -7.17 12.43 -8.13
C PRO A 186 -7.51 10.92 -8.03
N PHE A 187 -8.22 10.51 -6.98
CA PHE A 187 -8.65 9.13 -6.76
C PHE A 187 -10.02 8.82 -7.38
N GLU A 188 -10.72 9.83 -7.91
CA GLU A 188 -11.97 9.64 -8.64
C GLU A 188 -11.69 9.28 -10.11
N ILE A 189 -11.39 8.00 -10.33
CA ILE A 189 -10.97 7.49 -11.63
C ILE A 189 -12.18 6.92 -12.38
N ASP A 190 -12.62 7.64 -13.41
CA ASP A 190 -13.68 7.22 -14.35
C ASP A 190 -13.14 6.88 -15.75
N SER A 191 -11.86 7.17 -16.01
CA SER A 191 -11.24 6.98 -17.32
C SER A 191 -9.79 6.52 -17.21
N GLN A 192 -9.28 5.94 -18.31
CA GLN A 192 -7.87 5.55 -18.42
C GLN A 192 -6.92 6.74 -18.29
N GLN A 193 -7.30 7.91 -18.85
CA GLN A 193 -6.46 9.10 -18.77
C GLN A 193 -6.33 9.59 -17.33
N GLN A 194 -7.43 9.69 -16.58
CA GLN A 194 -7.40 10.04 -15.16
C GLN A 194 -6.55 9.07 -14.34
N PHE A 195 -6.61 7.76 -14.65
CA PHE A 195 -5.72 6.79 -14.01
C PHE A 195 -4.25 7.04 -14.34
N PHE A 196 -3.91 7.38 -15.58
CA PHE A 196 -2.53 7.68 -15.95
C PHE A 196 -2.01 8.95 -15.28
N ASP A 197 -2.83 9.98 -15.20
CA ASP A 197 -2.51 11.22 -14.50
C ASP A 197 -2.29 10.95 -13.00
N PHE A 198 -3.19 10.17 -12.38
CA PHE A 198 -3.02 9.68 -11.01
C PHE A 198 -1.73 8.88 -10.84
N TYR A 199 -1.44 7.92 -11.73
CA TYR A 199 -0.26 7.09 -11.66
C TYR A 199 1.04 7.92 -11.69
N GLN A 200 1.13 8.90 -12.59
CA GLN A 200 2.25 9.84 -12.65
C GLN A 200 2.35 10.73 -11.41
N LEU A 201 1.23 11.07 -10.79
CA LEU A 201 1.20 11.84 -9.55
C LEU A 201 1.80 11.06 -8.36
N THR A 202 1.64 9.72 -8.34
CA THR A 202 2.10 8.90 -7.21
C THR A 202 3.61 8.75 -7.11
N MET A 203 4.35 8.69 -8.21
CA MET A 203 5.76 8.31 -8.21
C MET A 203 6.58 9.25 -9.09
N ALA A 204 7.74 9.66 -8.60
CA ALA A 204 8.70 10.43 -9.40
C ALA A 204 9.49 9.51 -10.34
N LYS A 205 9.73 8.26 -9.92
CA LYS A 205 10.44 7.23 -10.70
C LYS A 205 9.61 5.94 -10.78
N PRO A 206 8.47 5.95 -11.47
CA PRO A 206 7.62 4.76 -11.58
C PRO A 206 8.37 3.62 -12.29
N PRO A 207 8.11 2.36 -11.92
CA PRO A 207 8.62 1.22 -12.69
C PRO A 207 8.02 1.20 -14.10
N VAL A 208 8.73 0.60 -15.05
CA VAL A 208 8.20 0.41 -16.40
C VAL A 208 7.06 -0.62 -16.36
N VAL A 209 5.86 -0.17 -16.66
CA VAL A 209 4.66 -1.01 -16.76
C VAL A 209 4.07 -0.85 -18.16
N PRO A 210 3.83 -1.95 -18.91
CA PRO A 210 3.23 -1.84 -20.24
C PRO A 210 1.85 -1.19 -20.22
N ASP A 211 1.53 -0.36 -21.21
CA ASP A 211 0.25 0.39 -21.28
C ASP A 211 -0.98 -0.50 -21.13
N PHE A 212 -0.99 -1.70 -21.73
CA PHE A 212 -2.14 -2.60 -21.64
C PHE A 212 -2.40 -3.05 -20.19
N VAL A 213 -1.34 -3.17 -19.38
CA VAL A 213 -1.42 -3.47 -17.94
C VAL A 213 -1.97 -2.25 -17.20
N LEU A 214 -1.46 -1.05 -17.48
CA LEU A 214 -1.98 0.19 -16.88
C LEU A 214 -3.47 0.40 -17.21
N ARG A 215 -3.92 0.05 -18.43
CA ARG A 215 -5.35 0.05 -18.78
C ARG A 215 -6.17 -0.93 -17.93
N GLY A 216 -5.62 -2.11 -17.64
CA GLY A 216 -6.25 -3.08 -16.75
C GLY A 216 -6.35 -2.58 -15.31
N MET A 217 -5.29 -1.94 -14.80
CA MET A 217 -5.30 -1.29 -13.50
C MET A 217 -6.34 -0.15 -13.45
N ALA A 218 -6.41 0.68 -14.49
CA ALA A 218 -7.42 1.73 -14.62
C ALA A 218 -8.85 1.17 -14.52
N LEU A 219 -9.13 0.03 -15.19
CA LEU A 219 -10.42 -0.65 -15.10
C LEU A 219 -10.72 -1.04 -13.65
N ARG A 220 -9.78 -1.68 -12.94
CA ARG A 220 -9.95 -2.07 -11.53
C ARG A 220 -10.24 -0.86 -10.64
N TYR A 221 -9.54 0.25 -10.84
CA TYR A 221 -9.75 1.46 -10.03
C TYR A 221 -11.14 2.05 -10.29
N SER A 222 -11.57 2.11 -11.55
CA SER A 222 -12.90 2.61 -11.93
C SER A 222 -14.03 1.74 -11.39
N GLU A 223 -13.91 0.41 -11.51
CA GLU A 223 -14.91 -0.53 -10.98
C GLU A 223 -15.05 -0.46 -9.44
N ARG A 224 -14.02 0.02 -8.74
CA ARG A 224 -13.97 0.12 -7.27
C ARG A 224 -14.13 1.54 -6.73
N LYS A 225 -14.42 2.52 -7.58
CA LYS A 225 -14.49 3.94 -7.20
C LYS A 225 -15.43 4.19 -6.02
N ALA A 226 -16.61 3.57 -6.00
CA ALA A 226 -17.58 3.75 -4.93
C ALA A 226 -17.09 3.19 -3.58
N ASP A 227 -16.49 1.99 -3.59
CA ASP A 227 -15.89 1.37 -2.40
C ASP A 227 -14.80 2.28 -1.82
N TYR A 228 -13.92 2.76 -2.69
CA TYR A 228 -12.80 3.62 -2.34
C TYR A 228 -13.27 4.97 -1.79
N ALA A 229 -14.35 5.55 -2.33
CA ALA A 229 -14.95 6.76 -1.77
C ALA A 229 -15.41 6.57 -0.31
N GLN A 230 -16.06 5.44 0.03
CA GLN A 230 -16.44 5.16 1.42
C GLN A 230 -15.21 4.98 2.32
N ILE A 231 -14.21 4.24 1.85
CA ILE A 231 -12.96 4.04 2.60
C ILE A 231 -12.28 5.38 2.88
N ALA A 232 -12.23 6.28 1.88
CA ALA A 232 -11.62 7.60 2.01
C ALA A 232 -12.32 8.47 3.06
N GLN A 233 -13.65 8.43 3.14
CA GLN A 233 -14.40 9.15 4.18
C GLN A 233 -13.98 8.70 5.59
N ASP A 234 -13.76 7.40 5.79
CA ASP A 234 -13.39 6.90 7.10
C ASP A 234 -11.96 7.29 7.50
N PHE A 235 -10.95 6.98 6.68
CA PHE A 235 -9.55 7.16 7.10
C PHE A 235 -9.09 8.63 7.06
N ARG A 236 -9.73 9.51 6.28
CA ARG A 236 -9.33 10.92 6.17
C ARG A 236 -9.91 11.79 7.29
N PHE A 237 -11.05 11.42 7.86
CA PHE A 237 -11.77 12.24 8.84
C PHE A 237 -11.77 11.66 10.25
N HIS A 238 -11.24 10.45 10.44
CA HIS A 238 -11.18 9.80 11.75
C HIS A 238 -9.75 9.34 12.07
N ASP A 239 -9.47 9.14 13.36
CA ASP A 239 -8.20 8.61 13.87
C ASP A 239 -6.93 9.35 13.42
N GLN A 240 -7.07 10.64 13.07
CA GLN A 240 -5.93 11.52 12.78
C GLN A 240 -5.00 11.62 13.99
N LEU A 241 -3.74 11.95 13.71
CA LEU A 241 -2.62 11.90 14.65
C LEU A 241 -2.10 13.30 15.02
N ASP A 242 -2.73 14.38 14.51
CA ASP A 242 -2.49 15.74 14.98
C ASP A 242 -2.63 15.79 16.52
N GLY A 243 -1.57 16.25 17.20
CA GLY A 243 -1.50 16.30 18.66
C GLY A 243 -1.36 14.94 19.38
N ARG A 244 -1.22 13.83 18.66
CA ARG A 244 -1.14 12.47 19.22
C ARG A 244 0.15 11.72 18.91
N LEU A 245 1.02 12.26 18.05
CA LEU A 245 2.31 11.63 17.70
C LEU A 245 3.18 11.31 18.93
N ASN A 246 3.11 12.15 19.97
CA ASN A 246 3.85 11.97 21.22
C ASN A 246 3.39 10.75 22.05
N GLN A 247 2.27 10.12 21.68
CA GLN A 247 1.79 8.88 22.29
C GLN A 247 2.53 7.65 21.75
N ILE A 248 3.26 7.78 20.64
CA ILE A 248 4.06 6.70 20.07
C ILE A 248 5.38 6.61 20.85
N SER A 249 5.55 5.52 21.60
CA SER A 249 6.77 5.19 22.35
C SER A 249 7.61 4.11 21.67
N THR A 250 7.09 3.51 20.58
CA THR A 250 7.74 2.45 19.81
C THR A 250 8.88 3.02 18.97
N PRO A 251 10.06 2.36 18.90
CA PRO A 251 11.13 2.75 17.98
C PRO A 251 10.60 2.95 16.56
N THR A 252 10.87 4.12 15.98
CA THR A 252 10.21 4.55 14.75
C THR A 252 11.21 5.04 13.72
N LEU A 253 11.13 4.52 12.50
CA LEU A 253 11.77 5.09 11.31
C LEU A 253 10.71 5.75 10.42
N ILE A 254 10.93 7.00 10.06
CA ILE A 254 10.14 7.75 9.07
C ILE A 254 10.96 7.80 7.79
N VAL A 255 10.34 7.41 6.68
CA VAL A 255 10.92 7.45 5.34
C VAL A 255 10.02 8.29 4.45
N TRP A 256 10.59 9.23 3.69
CA TRP A 256 9.83 10.08 2.76
C TRP A 256 10.58 10.24 1.43
N GLY A 257 9.86 10.54 0.35
CA GLY A 257 10.45 11.01 -0.91
C GLY A 257 10.22 12.51 -1.10
N ASN A 258 11.26 13.29 -1.41
CA ASN A 258 11.12 14.76 -1.49
C ASN A 258 10.27 15.28 -2.69
N GLN A 259 9.83 14.39 -3.59
CA GLN A 259 8.94 14.70 -4.73
C GLN A 259 7.56 14.05 -4.56
N ASP A 260 7.15 13.75 -3.33
CA ASP A 260 5.81 13.24 -3.02
C ASP A 260 4.73 14.31 -3.30
N ASN A 261 3.93 14.06 -4.35
CA ASN A 261 2.79 14.91 -4.72
C ASN A 261 1.46 14.45 -4.11
N ILE A 262 1.43 13.31 -3.41
CA ILE A 262 0.25 12.77 -2.73
C ILE A 262 0.17 13.30 -1.30
N LEU A 263 1.28 13.24 -0.56
CA LEU A 263 1.40 13.78 0.80
C LEU A 263 2.64 14.65 0.91
N SER A 264 2.47 15.84 1.47
CA SER A 264 3.54 16.83 1.47
C SER A 264 4.80 16.36 2.22
N PRO A 265 6.00 16.46 1.60
CA PRO A 265 7.26 16.25 2.30
C PRO A 265 7.47 17.16 3.51
N SER A 266 6.75 18.30 3.58
CA SER A 266 6.78 19.18 4.75
C SER A 266 6.18 18.54 6.01
N ALA A 267 5.42 17.44 5.88
CA ALA A 267 4.95 16.65 7.00
C ALA A 267 6.07 15.86 7.68
N ALA A 268 7.14 15.49 6.95
CA ALA A 268 8.17 14.59 7.48
C ALA A 268 8.88 15.14 8.73
N PRO A 269 9.28 16.44 8.80
CA PRO A 269 9.78 17.04 10.03
C PRO A 269 8.76 17.06 11.17
N VAL A 270 7.46 17.24 10.88
CA VAL A 270 6.40 17.23 11.91
C VAL A 270 6.26 15.85 12.54
N TRP A 271 6.26 14.80 11.70
CA TRP A 271 6.30 13.41 12.16
C TRP A 271 7.51 13.14 13.06
N HIS A 272 8.70 13.55 12.61
CA HIS A 272 9.94 13.29 13.32
C HIS A 272 10.03 14.03 14.66
N GLN A 273 9.61 15.30 14.69
CA GLN A 273 9.56 16.09 15.93
C GLN A 273 8.47 15.59 16.90
N GLY A 274 7.36 15.10 16.36
CA GLY A 274 6.22 14.62 17.15
C GLY A 274 6.45 13.25 17.81
N ILE A 275 7.31 12.41 17.25
CA ILE A 275 7.61 11.07 17.77
C ILE A 275 8.99 11.06 18.43
N LYS A 276 9.00 10.80 19.73
CA LYS A 276 10.23 10.75 20.54
C LYS A 276 11.21 9.72 20.00
N ASP A 277 12.48 10.11 19.90
CA ASP A 277 13.61 9.26 19.49
C ASP A 277 13.39 8.53 18.14
N SER A 278 12.58 9.11 17.25
CA SER A 278 12.40 8.61 15.89
C SER A 278 13.61 8.91 15.01
N GLN A 279 13.80 8.15 13.94
CA GLN A 279 14.74 8.47 12.86
C GLN A 279 13.98 8.98 11.64
N LEU A 280 14.58 9.91 10.89
CA LEU A 280 14.04 10.41 9.62
C LEU A 280 15.02 10.17 8.48
N HIS A 281 14.51 9.68 7.35
CA HIS A 281 15.23 9.57 6.10
C HIS A 281 14.38 10.11 4.94
N ILE A 282 14.96 11.03 4.16
CA ILE A 282 14.31 11.60 2.97
C ILE A 282 15.13 11.21 1.75
N PHE A 283 14.52 10.49 0.81
CA PHE A 283 15.11 10.16 -0.47
C PHE A 283 14.96 11.34 -1.46
N ASP A 284 16.04 11.65 -2.16
CA ASP A 284 16.06 12.68 -3.20
C ASP A 284 15.56 12.13 -4.55
N GLY A 285 14.67 12.88 -5.20
CA GLY A 285 14.08 12.53 -6.50
C GLY A 285 13.16 11.32 -6.45
N ILE A 286 12.53 11.06 -5.29
CA ILE A 286 11.59 9.95 -5.06
C ILE A 286 10.25 10.52 -4.64
N GLY A 287 9.16 9.90 -5.10
CA GLY A 287 7.78 10.29 -4.83
C GLY A 287 7.16 9.63 -3.59
N HIS A 288 5.89 9.25 -3.73
CA HIS A 288 5.06 8.74 -2.64
C HIS A 288 5.37 7.29 -2.25
N MET A 289 6.06 6.54 -3.10
CA MET A 289 6.24 5.10 -2.92
C MET A 289 7.72 4.68 -2.95
N PRO A 290 8.57 5.11 -1.99
CA PRO A 290 9.99 4.74 -1.99
C PRO A 290 10.24 3.23 -2.06
N MET A 291 9.39 2.43 -1.42
CA MET A 291 9.47 0.96 -1.45
C MET A 291 9.18 0.34 -2.82
N VAL A 292 8.56 1.07 -3.74
CA VAL A 292 8.33 0.67 -5.14
C VAL A 292 9.36 1.30 -6.08
N GLU A 293 9.68 2.58 -5.87
CA GLU A 293 10.59 3.36 -6.73
C GLU A 293 12.05 2.96 -6.53
N VAL A 294 12.48 2.76 -5.29
CA VAL A 294 13.86 2.38 -4.89
C VAL A 294 13.83 1.25 -3.85
N PRO A 295 13.37 0.04 -4.24
CA PRO A 295 13.13 -1.06 -3.29
C PRO A 295 14.40 -1.54 -2.58
N ASN A 296 15.55 -1.49 -3.25
CA ASN A 296 16.81 -1.96 -2.68
C ASN A 296 17.29 -1.01 -1.58
N GLU A 297 17.34 0.28 -1.89
CA GLU A 297 17.78 1.35 -1.00
C GLU A 297 16.82 1.48 0.18
N SER A 298 15.51 1.40 -0.08
CA SER A 298 14.49 1.37 0.97
C SER A 298 14.69 0.19 1.91
N ALA A 299 14.90 -1.03 1.40
CA ALA A 299 15.11 -2.21 2.22
C ALA A 299 16.43 -2.16 3.00
N GLN A 300 17.51 -1.61 2.41
CA GLN A 300 18.78 -1.38 3.11
C GLN A 300 18.60 -0.42 4.28
N ARG A 301 17.91 0.71 4.05
CA ARG A 301 17.66 1.71 5.10
C ARG A 301 16.84 1.14 6.26
N VAL A 302 15.82 0.34 5.95
CA VAL A 302 15.00 -0.35 6.95
C VAL A 302 15.82 -1.38 7.72
N GLN A 303 16.61 -2.20 7.04
CA GLN A 303 17.43 -3.21 7.72
C GLN A 303 18.50 -2.59 8.62
N ALA A 304 19.10 -1.47 8.22
CA ALA A 304 20.02 -0.72 9.07
C ALA A 304 19.34 -0.28 10.37
N PHE A 305 18.14 0.30 10.28
CA PHE A 305 17.33 0.68 11.45
C PHE A 305 16.97 -0.53 12.33
N LEU A 306 16.60 -1.66 11.73
CA LEU A 306 16.24 -2.87 12.48
C LEU A 306 17.45 -3.58 13.10
N ALA A 307 18.68 -3.19 12.78
CA ALA A 307 19.91 -3.78 13.31
C ALA A 307 20.46 -3.03 14.54
N GLU A 308 19.98 -1.81 14.79
CA GLU A 308 20.25 -1.03 16.01
C GLU A 308 19.56 -1.63 17.25
#